data_AF-A0AAJ2B3M9-F1
#
_entry.id   AF-A0AAJ2B3M9-F1
#
_cell.length_a   1.000
_cell.length_b   1.000
_cell.length_c   1.000
_cell.angle_alpha   90.00
_cell.angle_beta   90.00
_cell.angle_gamma   90.00
#
_symmetry.space_group_name_H-M   'P 1'
#
loop_
_entity.id
_entity.type
_entity.pdbx_description
1 polymer ?
#
loop_
_entity_poly.entity_id
_entity_poly.type
_entity_poly.pdbx_seq_one_letter_code
_entity_poly.pdbx_strand_id
1 'polypeptide(L)'
;MSPVNRPSQHVDDAAQKPSRRRFLQSAAAAAAVSATPLAHAQQAGAQQADAQASTPMPPSAAPVMPVKLTINGHPYELQVEARTTLLDALREYAGLTGTKKGCDRGQCGACTVIVGGRRINSCLTLAVMHEGESVTTVEGLAPAADSLSPLQQAFIEKDAFQCGYCTPGQLCSATALIDEYRNGDASAATADVRFRPPQLSDDEIRERMSGNICRCGAYPNIVAAVKTVASTRG
;
A
#
# COMPACT_ATOMS: atom_id res chain seq x y z
N MET A 1 -50.33 4.08 76.10
CA MET A 1 -49.62 4.95 75.14
C MET A 1 -49.56 4.25 73.78
N SER A 2 -50.51 4.56 72.89
CA SER A 2 -50.37 4.40 71.42
C SER A 2 -49.50 5.56 70.88
N PRO A 3 -48.89 5.53 69.67
CA PRO A 3 -49.36 5.00 68.36
C PRO A 3 -48.36 3.98 67.73
N VAL A 4 -48.60 3.15 66.69
CA VAL A 4 -49.30 3.16 65.38
C VAL A 4 -48.63 4.00 64.26
N ASN A 5 -48.33 3.29 63.14
CA ASN A 5 -48.06 3.70 61.73
C ASN A 5 -46.68 4.30 61.39
N ARG A 6 -46.03 3.98 60.25
CA ARG A 6 -46.47 3.55 58.90
C ARG A 6 -45.29 2.88 58.15
N PRO A 7 -45.48 1.95 57.19
CA PRO A 7 -44.41 1.45 56.33
C PRO A 7 -44.16 2.39 55.14
N SER A 8 -42.91 2.78 54.90
CA SER A 8 -42.49 3.45 53.66
C SER A 8 -42.02 2.41 52.64
N GLN A 9 -42.80 2.26 51.59
CA GLN A 9 -42.45 1.50 50.38
C GLN A 9 -41.27 2.20 49.69
N HIS A 10 -40.14 1.52 49.56
CA HIS A 10 -39.14 1.87 48.57
C HIS A 10 -39.24 0.87 47.43
N VAL A 11 -39.67 1.40 46.29
CA VAL A 11 -39.74 0.73 44.99
C VAL A 11 -38.32 0.62 44.45
N ASP A 12 -37.89 -0.61 44.12
CA ASP A 12 -36.68 -0.87 43.35
C ASP A 12 -36.87 -0.35 41.92
N ASP A 13 -36.35 0.85 41.64
CA ASP A 13 -36.36 1.47 40.32
C ASP A 13 -35.04 1.17 39.58
N ALA A 14 -34.87 -0.09 39.18
CA ALA A 14 -33.79 -0.51 38.30
C ALA A 14 -34.16 -0.14 36.84
N ALA A 15 -33.75 1.07 36.43
CA ALA A 15 -33.84 1.53 35.05
C ALA A 15 -33.09 0.59 34.08
N GLN A 16 -33.82 -0.32 33.43
CA GLN A 16 -33.32 -1.19 32.37
C GLN A 16 -33.15 -0.40 31.07
N LYS A 17 -31.90 -0.16 30.67
CA LYS A 17 -31.56 0.36 29.33
C LYS A 17 -32.01 -0.62 28.24
N PRO A 18 -32.61 -0.15 27.13
CA PRO A 18 -33.14 -1.02 26.09
C PRO A 18 -31.99 -1.68 25.29
N SER A 19 -32.06 -3.01 25.11
CA SER A 19 -31.10 -3.75 24.31
C SER A 19 -31.51 -3.80 22.84
N ARG A 20 -30.51 -3.69 21.94
CA ARG A 20 -30.67 -3.71 20.46
C ARG A 20 -31.44 -4.93 19.93
N ARG A 21 -31.56 -6.00 20.73
CA ARG A 21 -32.25 -7.25 20.40
C ARG A 21 -33.78 -7.10 20.35
N ARG A 22 -34.38 -6.17 21.10
CA ARG A 22 -35.84 -5.91 21.08
C ARG A 22 -36.30 -5.04 19.90
N PHE A 23 -35.41 -4.23 19.33
CA PHE A 23 -35.71 -3.38 18.17
C PHE A 23 -35.81 -4.18 16.86
N LEU A 24 -34.99 -5.22 16.71
CA LEU A 24 -35.02 -6.06 15.50
C LEU A 24 -36.23 -7.01 15.45
N GLN A 25 -36.86 -7.31 16.59
CA GLN A 25 -38.04 -8.19 16.65
C GLN A 25 -39.36 -7.47 16.29
N SER A 26 -39.39 -6.14 16.28
CA SER A 26 -40.60 -5.34 16.01
C SER A 26 -40.77 -4.94 14.54
N ALA A 27 -39.78 -5.21 13.67
CA ALA A 27 -39.84 -4.84 12.25
C ALA A 27 -40.53 -5.89 11.34
N ALA A 28 -40.99 -7.02 11.87
CA ALA A 28 -41.51 -8.14 11.07
C ALA A 28 -43.04 -8.21 10.93
N ALA A 29 -43.80 -7.20 11.38
CA ALA A 29 -45.27 -7.30 11.50
C ALA A 29 -46.07 -6.22 10.74
N ALA A 30 -45.60 -5.73 9.59
CA ALA A 30 -46.40 -4.83 8.75
C ALA A 30 -46.11 -5.02 7.25
N ALA A 31 -46.81 -5.97 6.62
CA ALA A 31 -47.40 -5.86 5.27
C ALA A 31 -47.78 -7.26 4.77
N ALA A 32 -48.99 -7.70 5.11
CA ALA A 32 -49.66 -8.78 4.40
C ALA A 32 -51.12 -8.37 4.10
N VAL A 33 -51.56 -8.79 2.92
CA VAL A 33 -52.94 -8.85 2.40
C VAL A 33 -53.44 -7.67 1.55
N SER A 34 -53.37 -7.84 0.24
CA SER A 34 -54.57 -8.02 -0.60
C SER A 34 -54.19 -8.66 -1.94
N ALA A 35 -54.99 -9.64 -2.37
CA ALA A 35 -54.75 -10.47 -3.54
C ALA A 35 -55.91 -10.35 -4.54
N THR A 36 -55.56 -10.62 -5.81
CA THR A 36 -56.40 -11.08 -6.95
C THR A 36 -56.96 -10.02 -7.93
N PRO A 37 -57.30 -10.39 -9.19
CA PRO A 37 -56.38 -10.90 -10.24
C PRO A 37 -56.65 -10.25 -11.61
N LEU A 38 -55.65 -10.07 -12.48
CA LEU A 38 -55.88 -9.87 -13.93
C LEU A 38 -54.82 -10.62 -14.73
N ALA A 39 -55.19 -11.84 -15.12
CA ALA A 39 -54.56 -12.56 -16.21
C ALA A 39 -55.21 -12.10 -17.51
N HIS A 40 -54.46 -11.45 -18.40
CA HIS A 40 -54.43 -11.62 -19.87
C HIS A 40 -53.83 -10.38 -20.55
N ALA A 41 -53.09 -10.65 -21.63
CA ALA A 41 -52.51 -9.72 -22.60
C ALA A 41 -51.11 -9.16 -22.25
N GLN A 42 -50.06 -9.91 -22.57
CA GLN A 42 -49.37 -9.72 -23.86
C GLN A 42 -48.28 -10.79 -24.05
N GLN A 43 -48.64 -11.86 -24.77
CA GLN A 43 -47.70 -12.44 -25.72
C GLN A 43 -47.69 -11.53 -26.95
N ALA A 44 -46.65 -10.73 -27.11
CA ALA A 44 -46.26 -10.20 -28.40
C ALA A 44 -44.78 -9.80 -28.33
N GLY A 45 -43.93 -10.53 -29.07
CA GLY A 45 -42.59 -10.08 -29.41
C GLY A 45 -41.45 -10.71 -28.64
N ALA A 46 -41.39 -12.04 -28.52
CA ALA A 46 -40.10 -12.70 -28.44
C ALA A 46 -39.42 -12.56 -29.82
N GLN A 47 -38.82 -11.41 -30.09
CA GLN A 47 -37.74 -11.35 -31.06
C GLN A 47 -36.59 -12.16 -30.44
N GLN A 48 -36.39 -13.36 -30.97
CA GLN A 48 -35.11 -14.04 -30.86
C GLN A 48 -34.06 -13.12 -31.49
N ALA A 49 -33.46 -12.26 -30.67
CA ALA A 49 -32.14 -11.78 -30.96
C ALA A 49 -31.26 -13.03 -30.86
N ASP A 50 -30.72 -13.48 -31.99
CA ASP A 50 -29.60 -14.39 -32.02
C ASP A 50 -28.47 -13.75 -31.20
N ALA A 51 -28.46 -14.04 -29.91
CA ALA A 51 -27.30 -13.88 -29.07
C ALA A 51 -26.31 -14.93 -29.56
N GLN A 52 -25.62 -14.60 -30.65
CA GLN A 52 -24.30 -15.16 -30.92
C GLN A 52 -23.48 -14.82 -29.70
N ALA A 53 -23.41 -15.77 -28.77
CA ALA A 53 -22.48 -15.75 -27.67
C ALA A 53 -21.10 -15.66 -28.32
N SER A 54 -20.56 -14.44 -28.39
CA SER A 54 -19.17 -14.21 -28.73
C SER A 54 -18.36 -15.01 -27.72
N THR A 55 -17.81 -16.14 -28.17
CA THR A 55 -16.80 -16.88 -27.42
C THR A 55 -15.72 -15.87 -27.04
N PRO A 56 -15.35 -15.75 -25.75
CA PRO A 56 -14.25 -14.88 -25.37
C PRO A 56 -13.03 -15.36 -26.17
N MET A 57 -12.51 -14.50 -27.05
CA MET A 57 -11.24 -14.79 -27.70
C MET A 57 -10.23 -15.06 -26.58
N PRO A 58 -9.44 -16.15 -26.65
CA PRO A 58 -8.33 -16.31 -25.73
C PRO A 58 -7.47 -15.05 -25.83
N PRO A 59 -6.97 -14.51 -24.70
CA PRO A 59 -6.13 -13.33 -24.74
C PRO A 59 -4.97 -13.59 -25.70
N SER A 60 -4.89 -12.79 -26.77
CA SER A 60 -3.78 -12.83 -27.71
C SER A 60 -2.49 -12.70 -26.91
N ALA A 61 -1.49 -13.56 -27.19
CA ALA A 61 -0.17 -13.41 -26.61
C ALA A 61 0.34 -11.98 -26.90
N ALA A 62 0.72 -11.27 -25.85
CA ALA A 62 1.24 -9.92 -26.00
C ALA A 62 2.60 -9.99 -26.73
N PRO A 63 2.94 -8.99 -27.57
CA PRO A 63 4.22 -8.98 -28.25
C PRO A 63 5.36 -8.94 -27.23
N VAL A 64 6.33 -9.83 -27.40
CA VAL A 64 7.59 -9.86 -26.65
C VAL A 64 8.57 -8.91 -27.34
N MET A 65 9.24 -8.07 -26.55
CA MET A 65 10.21 -7.11 -27.05
C MET A 65 11.45 -7.04 -26.15
N PRO A 66 12.62 -6.74 -26.73
CA PRO A 66 13.83 -6.56 -25.97
C PRO A 66 13.76 -5.26 -25.16
N VAL A 67 14.29 -5.29 -23.94
CA VAL A 67 14.53 -4.11 -23.12
C VAL A 67 15.92 -4.19 -22.48
N LYS A 68 16.69 -3.11 -22.54
CA LYS A 68 18.00 -2.99 -21.90
C LYS A 68 17.90 -2.15 -20.65
N LEU A 69 18.42 -2.66 -19.53
CA LEU A 69 18.44 -1.97 -18.25
C LEU A 69 19.84 -2.06 -17.64
N THR A 70 20.25 -1.03 -16.88
CA THR A 70 21.40 -1.15 -15.98
C THR A 70 20.90 -1.36 -14.56
N ILE A 71 20.87 -2.60 -14.08
CA ILE A 71 20.33 -2.92 -12.76
C ILE A 71 21.48 -3.13 -11.77
N ASN A 72 21.51 -2.34 -10.70
CA ASN A 72 22.56 -2.38 -9.67
C ASN A 72 23.98 -2.26 -10.26
N GLY A 73 24.14 -1.45 -11.32
CA GLY A 73 25.41 -1.25 -12.02
C GLY A 73 25.76 -2.32 -13.06
N HIS A 74 24.93 -3.35 -13.23
CA HIS A 74 25.15 -4.42 -14.20
C HIS A 74 24.19 -4.31 -15.40
N PRO A 75 24.65 -4.56 -16.64
CA PRO A 75 23.79 -4.55 -17.80
C PRO A 75 22.90 -5.80 -17.86
N TYR A 76 21.62 -5.61 -18.17
CA TYR A 76 20.65 -6.66 -18.42
C TYR A 76 19.98 -6.42 -19.78
N GLU A 77 19.87 -7.47 -20.58
CA GLU A 77 19.03 -7.49 -21.79
C GLU A 77 17.92 -8.51 -21.57
N LEU A 78 16.68 -8.04 -21.43
CA LEU A 78 15.52 -8.86 -21.09
C LEU A 78 14.59 -8.95 -22.30
N GLN A 79 13.91 -10.09 -22.45
CA GLN A 79 12.84 -10.29 -23.43
C GLN A 79 11.52 -10.36 -22.68
N VAL A 80 10.71 -9.30 -22.77
CA VAL A 80 9.49 -9.13 -21.95
C VAL A 80 8.27 -8.82 -22.80
N GLU A 81 7.08 -9.22 -22.34
CA GLU A 81 5.83 -8.72 -22.93
C GLU A 81 5.72 -7.20 -22.69
N ALA A 82 5.11 -6.46 -23.62
CA ALA A 82 4.95 -5.00 -23.49
C ALA A 82 4.21 -4.54 -22.19
N ARG A 83 3.36 -5.40 -21.62
CA ARG A 83 2.63 -5.14 -20.36
C ARG A 83 3.42 -5.46 -19.09
N THR A 84 4.63 -5.99 -19.21
CA THR A 84 5.43 -6.41 -18.05
C THR A 84 5.81 -5.19 -17.24
N THR A 85 5.40 -5.15 -15.97
CA THR A 85 5.77 -4.07 -15.05
C THR A 85 7.28 -4.11 -14.79
N LEU A 86 7.88 -2.97 -14.42
CA LEU A 86 9.28 -2.96 -13.98
C LEU A 86 9.47 -3.91 -12.78
N LEU A 87 8.47 -4.01 -11.89
CA LEU A 87 8.47 -4.94 -10.77
C LEU A 87 8.63 -6.39 -11.22
N ASP A 88 7.83 -6.82 -12.19
CA ASP A 88 7.87 -8.20 -12.68
C ASP A 88 9.12 -8.48 -13.51
N ALA A 89 9.61 -7.50 -14.28
CA ALA A 89 10.90 -7.62 -14.97
C ALA A 89 12.05 -7.85 -13.99
N LEU A 90 12.12 -7.09 -12.89
CA LEU A 90 13.15 -7.26 -11.87
C LEU A 90 13.08 -8.65 -11.20
N ARG A 91 11.88 -9.09 -10.82
CA ARG A 91 11.71 -10.30 -10.01
C ARG A 91 11.76 -11.58 -10.82
N GLU A 92 11.01 -11.62 -11.92
CA GLU A 92 10.72 -12.87 -12.64
C GLU A 92 11.65 -13.07 -13.84
N TYR A 93 12.21 -11.99 -14.39
CA TYR A 93 13.14 -12.06 -15.53
C TYR A 93 14.60 -11.86 -15.10
N ALA A 94 14.89 -10.85 -14.25
CA ALA A 94 16.24 -10.61 -13.75
C ALA A 94 16.59 -11.44 -12.50
N GLY A 95 15.61 -12.10 -11.87
CA GLY A 95 15.81 -12.94 -10.69
C GLY A 95 16.07 -12.16 -9.38
N LEU A 96 15.89 -10.83 -9.38
CA LEU A 96 16.12 -9.95 -8.24
C LEU A 96 14.85 -9.83 -7.40
N THR A 97 14.71 -10.78 -6.47
CA THR A 97 13.47 -10.97 -5.70
C THR A 97 13.36 -10.06 -4.46
N GLY A 98 14.37 -9.24 -4.17
CA GLY A 98 14.38 -8.31 -3.03
C GLY A 98 13.22 -7.32 -3.09
N THR A 99 12.94 -6.75 -4.26
CA THR A 99 11.76 -5.90 -4.50
C THR A 99 10.46 -6.72 -4.38
N LYS A 100 9.46 -6.23 -3.62
CA LYS A 100 8.29 -7.03 -3.25
C LYS A 100 6.99 -6.57 -3.92
N LYS A 101 6.14 -7.54 -4.28
CA LYS A 101 4.77 -7.30 -4.76
C LYS A 101 3.77 -7.41 -3.61
N GLY A 102 3.51 -6.30 -2.92
CA GLY A 102 2.54 -6.27 -1.80
C GLY A 102 1.08 -6.03 -2.22
N CYS A 103 0.85 -5.20 -3.25
CA CYS A 103 -0.52 -4.80 -3.66
C CYS A 103 -0.74 -4.70 -5.17
N ASP A 104 0.35 -4.55 -5.95
CA ASP A 104 0.33 -4.35 -7.41
C ASP A 104 -0.52 -3.17 -7.93
N ARG A 105 -0.77 -2.18 -7.06
CA ARG A 105 -1.66 -1.03 -7.34
C ARG A 105 -1.15 0.29 -6.73
N GLY A 106 0.14 0.36 -6.43
CA GLY A 106 0.79 1.56 -5.86
C GLY A 106 0.38 1.95 -4.44
N GLN A 107 -0.29 1.06 -3.70
CA GLN A 107 -0.87 1.39 -2.39
C GLN A 107 0.08 1.19 -1.20
N CYS A 108 1.14 0.39 -1.34
CA CYS A 108 1.93 -0.05 -0.18
C CYS A 108 3.42 0.31 -0.20
N GLY A 109 3.99 0.71 -1.34
CA GLY A 109 5.43 1.00 -1.47
C GLY A 109 6.38 -0.19 -1.29
N ALA A 110 5.89 -1.43 -1.11
CA ALA A 110 6.78 -2.59 -0.97
C ALA A 110 7.63 -2.85 -2.23
N CYS A 111 7.21 -2.30 -3.36
CA CYS A 111 7.87 -2.38 -4.66
C CYS A 111 8.76 -1.17 -4.98
N THR A 112 9.10 -0.33 -4.01
CA THR A 112 9.94 0.84 -4.26
C THR A 112 11.32 0.43 -4.77
N VAL A 113 11.74 1.05 -5.87
CA VAL A 113 13.10 1.01 -6.43
C VAL A 113 13.53 2.42 -6.79
N ILE A 114 14.81 2.64 -7.07
CA ILE A 114 15.35 3.94 -7.48
C ILE A 114 15.70 3.88 -8.97
N VAL A 115 15.07 4.72 -9.79
CA VAL A 115 15.32 4.82 -11.22
C VAL A 115 15.89 6.20 -11.52
N GLY A 116 17.10 6.26 -12.09
CA GLY A 116 17.76 7.55 -12.38
C GLY A 116 17.88 8.47 -11.17
N GLY A 117 18.08 7.91 -9.97
CA GLY A 117 18.15 8.65 -8.70
C GLY A 117 16.80 8.98 -8.06
N ARG A 118 15.67 8.63 -8.68
CA ARG A 118 14.32 8.91 -8.17
C ARG A 118 13.62 7.63 -7.72
N ARG A 119 13.10 7.60 -6.49
CA ARG A 119 12.30 6.46 -6.03
C ARG A 119 10.93 6.41 -6.71
N ILE A 120 10.51 5.22 -7.14
CA ILE A 120 9.20 4.99 -7.78
C ILE A 120 8.59 3.67 -7.34
N ASN A 121 7.26 3.55 -7.49
CA ASN A 121 6.56 2.27 -7.38
C ASN A 121 6.72 1.48 -8.68
N SER A 122 7.59 0.46 -8.68
CA SER A 122 7.86 -0.34 -9.89
C SER A 122 6.65 -1.14 -10.43
N CYS A 123 5.59 -1.33 -9.64
CA CYS A 123 4.34 -1.94 -10.13
C CYS A 123 3.49 -1.02 -11.01
N LEU A 124 3.74 0.29 -11.01
CA LEU A 124 2.96 1.28 -11.77
C LEU A 124 3.68 1.84 -13.00
N THR A 125 4.71 1.13 -13.48
CA THR A 125 5.45 1.49 -14.69
C THR A 125 5.83 0.21 -15.44
N LEU A 126 5.98 0.30 -16.75
CA LEU A 126 6.32 -0.82 -17.62
C LEU A 126 7.83 -0.90 -17.80
N ALA A 127 8.39 -2.10 -17.88
CA ALA A 127 9.83 -2.29 -18.08
C ALA A 127 10.33 -1.57 -19.34
N VAL A 128 9.55 -1.65 -20.43
CA VAL A 128 9.86 -1.04 -21.73
C VAL A 128 9.89 0.50 -21.70
N MET A 129 9.33 1.13 -20.67
CA MET A 129 9.42 2.59 -20.48
C MET A 129 10.78 3.03 -19.94
N HIS A 130 11.59 2.10 -19.47
CA HIS A 130 12.88 2.35 -18.81
C HIS A 130 14.07 1.92 -19.67
N GLU A 131 13.90 1.79 -20.99
CA GLU A 131 14.99 1.44 -21.92
C GLU A 131 16.23 2.31 -21.70
N GLY A 132 17.36 1.66 -21.42
CA GLY A 132 18.66 2.29 -21.19
C GLY A 132 18.81 2.94 -19.81
N GLU A 133 17.80 2.94 -18.95
CA GLU A 133 17.87 3.58 -17.63
C GLU A 133 18.57 2.71 -16.58
N SER A 134 19.09 3.37 -15.56
CA SER A 134 19.68 2.74 -14.38
C SER A 134 18.65 2.53 -13.29
N VAL A 135 18.57 1.31 -12.77
CA VAL A 135 17.67 0.89 -11.69
C VAL A 135 18.49 0.36 -10.52
N THR A 136 18.27 0.90 -9.33
CA THR A 136 18.82 0.39 -8.07
C THR A 136 17.71 -0.24 -7.25
N THR A 137 17.87 -1.53 -6.93
CA THR A 137 17.01 -2.29 -6.02
C THR A 137 17.63 -2.39 -4.63
N VAL A 138 16.97 -3.07 -3.68
CA VAL A 138 17.50 -3.25 -2.33
C VAL A 138 18.85 -3.98 -2.33
N GLU A 139 19.03 -4.92 -3.26
CA GLU A 139 20.27 -5.68 -3.45
C GLU A 139 21.45 -4.79 -3.84
N GLY A 140 21.19 -3.68 -4.53
CA GLY A 140 22.21 -2.72 -4.97
C GLY A 140 22.49 -1.58 -3.99
N LEU A 141 21.90 -1.58 -2.79
CA LEU A 141 22.14 -0.53 -1.80
C LEU A 141 23.49 -0.69 -1.09
N ALA A 142 23.96 -1.92 -0.93
CA ALA A 142 25.25 -2.19 -0.31
C ALA A 142 26.40 -1.85 -1.29
N PRO A 143 27.50 -1.23 -0.82
CA PRO A 143 28.63 -0.88 -1.69
C PRO A 143 29.42 -2.11 -2.17
N ALA A 144 29.34 -3.22 -1.44
CA ALA A 144 29.94 -4.51 -1.77
C ALA A 144 29.08 -5.67 -1.22
N ALA A 145 29.25 -6.88 -1.77
CA ALA A 145 28.44 -8.06 -1.44
C ALA A 145 28.42 -8.42 0.06
N ASP A 146 29.56 -8.29 0.75
CA ASP A 146 29.70 -8.64 2.17
C ASP A 146 29.60 -7.43 3.10
N SER A 147 28.94 -6.35 2.64
CA SER A 147 28.78 -5.11 3.38
C SER A 147 27.31 -4.71 3.49
N LEU A 148 27.02 -3.84 4.45
CA LEU A 148 25.72 -3.22 4.58
C LEU A 148 25.85 -1.73 4.28
N SER A 149 24.85 -1.18 3.59
CA SER A 149 24.67 0.27 3.56
C SER A 149 24.43 0.82 4.97
N PRO A 150 24.74 2.10 5.24
CA PRO A 150 24.43 2.72 6.52
C PRO A 150 22.97 2.56 6.94
N LEU A 151 22.02 2.59 6.00
CA LEU A 151 20.61 2.36 6.26
C LEU A 151 20.29 0.92 6.62
N GLN A 152 20.86 -0.07 5.91
CA GLN A 152 20.67 -1.48 6.29
C GLN A 152 21.21 -1.76 7.70
N GLN A 153 22.38 -1.23 8.03
CA GLN A 153 22.96 -1.36 9.37
C GLN A 153 22.07 -0.69 10.44
N ALA A 154 21.63 0.54 10.20
CA ALA A 154 20.75 1.25 11.14
C ALA A 154 19.39 0.55 11.31
N PHE A 155 18.86 -0.07 10.25
CA PHE A 155 17.61 -0.83 10.34
C PHE A 155 17.74 -2.06 11.26
N ILE A 156 18.90 -2.73 11.25
CA ILE A 156 19.19 -3.83 12.16
C ILE A 156 19.32 -3.32 13.59
N GLU A 157 20.15 -2.29 13.81
CA GLU A 157 20.43 -1.75 15.15
C GLU A 157 19.21 -1.16 15.84
N LYS A 158 18.27 -0.60 15.07
CA LYS A 158 17.04 0.01 15.59
C LYS A 158 15.85 -0.92 15.61
N ASP A 159 16.01 -2.19 15.20
CA ASP A 159 14.90 -3.14 15.05
C ASP A 159 13.78 -2.54 14.16
N ALA A 160 14.17 -1.95 13.03
CA ALA A 160 13.31 -1.21 12.13
C ALA A 160 12.54 -2.09 11.13
N PHE A 161 12.34 -3.36 11.49
CA PHE A 161 11.54 -4.31 10.74
C PHE A 161 11.09 -5.46 11.64
N GLN A 162 10.10 -6.23 11.19
CA GLN A 162 9.70 -7.48 11.85
C GLN A 162 9.61 -8.60 10.81
N CYS A 163 8.48 -8.71 10.10
CA CYS A 163 8.32 -9.73 9.05
C CYS A 163 9.26 -9.56 7.85
N GLY A 164 9.92 -8.42 7.72
CA GLY A 164 10.87 -8.11 6.64
C GLY A 164 10.24 -7.76 5.29
N TYR A 165 8.93 -7.97 5.09
CA TYR A 165 8.32 -7.86 3.77
C TYR A 165 8.32 -6.43 3.19
N CYS A 166 8.06 -5.42 4.01
CA CYS A 166 8.12 -4.03 3.56
C CYS A 166 9.54 -3.46 3.52
N THR A 167 10.50 -4.11 4.19
CA THR A 167 11.85 -3.59 4.44
C THR A 167 12.60 -3.20 3.17
N PRO A 168 12.56 -3.95 2.06
CA PRO A 168 13.17 -3.53 0.80
C PRO A 168 12.68 -2.18 0.30
N GLY A 169 11.37 -1.97 0.27
CA GLY A 169 10.77 -0.70 -0.13
C GLY A 169 11.10 0.43 0.84
N GLN A 170 11.11 0.14 2.15
CA GLN A 170 11.51 1.11 3.18
C GLN A 170 12.97 1.57 3.00
N LEU A 171 13.90 0.65 2.73
CA LEU A 171 15.31 0.95 2.52
C LEU A 171 15.52 1.78 1.25
N CYS A 172 14.94 1.38 0.11
CA CYS A 172 15.04 2.17 -1.13
C CYS A 172 14.42 3.57 -0.98
N SER A 173 13.28 3.67 -0.29
CA SER A 173 12.66 4.97 0.00
C SER A 173 13.50 5.84 0.91
N ALA A 174 14.05 5.26 1.99
CA ALA A 174 14.91 5.97 2.93
C ALA A 174 16.19 6.49 2.27
N THR A 175 16.80 5.71 1.37
CA THR A 175 17.97 6.15 0.61
C THR A 175 17.63 7.37 -0.23
N ALA A 176 16.60 7.29 -1.07
CA ALA A 176 16.24 8.39 -1.96
C ALA A 176 15.73 9.62 -1.21
N LEU A 177 14.96 9.48 -0.11
CA LEU A 177 14.44 10.65 0.60
C LEU A 177 15.53 11.46 1.30
N ILE A 178 16.62 10.82 1.74
CA ILE A 178 17.76 11.53 2.34
C ILE A 178 18.38 12.43 1.28
N ASP A 179 18.50 11.95 0.04
CA ASP A 179 19.02 12.74 -1.08
C ASP A 179 18.03 13.81 -1.53
N GLU A 180 16.72 13.51 -1.65
CA GLU A 180 15.65 14.49 -1.88
C GLU A 180 15.74 15.65 -0.88
N TYR A 181 15.85 15.33 0.41
CA TYR A 181 16.00 16.33 1.46
C TYR A 181 17.30 17.13 1.29
N ARG A 182 18.44 16.47 1.04
CA ARG A 182 19.73 17.16 0.82
C ARG A 182 19.67 18.14 -0.34
N ASN A 183 18.98 17.76 -1.42
CA ASN A 183 18.76 18.57 -2.62
C ASN A 183 17.82 19.77 -2.40
N GLY A 184 17.13 19.82 -1.26
CA GLY A 184 16.24 20.92 -0.90
C GLY A 184 14.78 20.69 -1.31
N ASP A 185 14.41 19.48 -1.72
CA ASP A 185 13.03 19.16 -2.09
C ASP A 185 12.13 19.31 -0.87
N ALA A 186 11.03 20.05 -1.00
CA ALA A 186 10.03 20.20 0.06
C ALA A 186 9.12 18.96 0.18
N SER A 187 8.55 18.74 1.36
CA SER A 187 7.47 17.79 1.60
C SER A 187 6.23 18.52 2.12
N ALA A 188 5.12 17.80 2.34
CA ALA A 188 3.94 18.40 2.97
C ALA A 188 4.19 18.83 4.43
N ALA A 189 5.23 18.32 5.08
CA ALA A 189 5.65 18.72 6.42
C ALA A 189 6.56 19.98 6.43
N THR A 190 7.00 20.45 5.26
CA THR A 190 7.87 21.62 5.15
C THR A 190 7.06 22.90 5.40
N ALA A 191 7.39 23.61 6.48
CA ALA A 191 6.66 24.81 6.91
C ALA A 191 6.76 25.99 5.91
N ASP A 192 7.91 26.17 5.27
CA ASP A 192 8.13 27.18 4.24
C ASP A 192 8.87 26.58 3.04
N VAL A 193 8.17 26.35 1.94
CA VAL A 193 8.71 25.72 0.73
C VAL A 193 9.83 26.51 0.05
N ARG A 194 10.08 27.75 0.47
CA ARG A 194 11.19 28.59 -0.03
C ARG A 194 12.52 28.25 0.63
N PHE A 195 12.49 27.57 1.78
CA PHE A 195 13.69 27.26 2.56
C PHE A 195 13.69 25.81 3.01
N ARG A 196 14.74 25.08 2.65
CA ARG A 196 14.98 23.76 3.23
C ARG A 196 15.30 23.90 4.73
N PRO A 197 14.66 23.14 5.62
CA PRO A 197 15.08 23.06 7.01
C PRO A 197 16.58 22.73 7.14
N PRO A 198 17.22 23.10 8.27
CA PRO A 198 18.62 22.74 8.50
C PRO A 198 18.78 21.26 8.85
N GLN A 199 17.76 20.64 9.46
CA GLN A 199 17.78 19.24 9.88
C GLN A 199 16.49 18.50 9.47
N LEU A 200 16.67 17.24 9.08
CA LEU A 200 15.57 16.34 8.74
C LEU A 200 14.84 15.93 10.03
N SER A 201 13.69 16.52 10.28
CA SER A 201 12.88 16.27 11.48
C SER A 201 12.14 14.94 11.40
N ASP A 202 11.63 14.44 12.53
CA ASP A 202 10.82 13.23 12.54
C ASP A 202 9.55 13.37 11.68
N ASP A 203 8.93 14.56 11.66
CA ASP A 203 7.72 14.80 10.86
C ASP A 203 8.02 14.82 9.37
N GLU A 204 9.17 15.36 8.95
CA GLU A 204 9.65 15.24 7.57
C GLU A 204 9.91 13.79 7.18
N ILE A 205 10.52 12.99 8.08
CA ILE A 205 10.75 11.56 7.80
C ILE A 205 9.43 10.81 7.67
N ARG A 206 8.48 11.03 8.59
CA ARG A 206 7.15 10.39 8.57
C ARG A 206 6.41 10.73 7.28
N GLU A 207 6.38 12.00 6.91
CA GLU A 207 5.71 12.44 5.69
C GLU A 207 6.36 11.81 4.45
N ARG A 208 7.68 11.90 4.31
CA ARG A 208 8.41 11.36 3.16
C ARG A 208 8.37 9.84 3.06
N MET A 209 8.16 9.14 4.18
CA MET A 209 8.04 7.68 4.23
C MET A 209 6.60 7.17 4.18
N SER A 210 5.61 8.07 4.16
CA SER A 210 4.18 7.71 4.23
C SER A 210 3.72 6.79 3.09
N GLY A 211 4.41 6.80 1.95
CA GLY A 211 4.17 5.90 0.82
C GLY A 211 4.58 4.43 1.04
N ASN A 212 5.26 4.10 2.14
CA ASN A 212 5.72 2.75 2.45
C ASN A 212 5.02 2.18 3.69
N ILE A 213 4.02 1.31 3.46
CA ILE A 213 3.19 0.75 4.51
C ILE A 213 3.88 -0.42 5.20
N CYS A 214 3.90 -0.40 6.54
CA CYS A 214 4.35 -1.48 7.42
C CYS A 214 3.18 -1.97 8.30
N ARG A 215 2.66 -3.17 8.01
CA ARG A 215 1.55 -3.74 8.81
C ARG A 215 1.98 -4.20 10.21
N CYS A 216 3.25 -4.54 10.37
CA CYS A 216 3.85 -4.86 11.67
C CYS A 216 3.93 -3.65 12.61
N GLY A 217 3.85 -2.42 12.07
CA GLY A 217 3.89 -1.20 12.86
C GLY A 217 5.29 -0.78 13.32
N ALA A 218 6.35 -1.16 12.61
CA ALA A 218 7.74 -0.81 12.94
C ALA A 218 8.10 0.68 12.69
N TYR A 219 7.12 1.54 12.39
CA TYR A 219 7.35 2.93 11.97
C TYR A 219 8.21 3.77 12.93
N PRO A 220 8.03 3.73 14.27
CA PRO A 220 8.89 4.50 15.17
C PRO A 220 10.37 4.12 15.03
N ASN A 221 10.65 2.82 14.88
CA ASN A 221 12.00 2.30 14.71
C ASN A 221 12.58 2.63 13.32
N ILE A 222 11.74 2.59 12.27
CA ILE A 222 12.10 3.05 10.92
C ILE A 222 12.50 4.53 10.95
N VAL A 223 11.70 5.40 11.57
CA VAL A 223 12.02 6.83 11.72
C VAL A 223 13.34 7.01 12.46
N ALA A 224 13.56 6.26 13.56
CA ALA A 224 14.80 6.31 14.31
C ALA A 224 16.03 5.90 13.46
N ALA A 225 15.92 4.83 12.66
CA ALA A 225 16.99 4.37 11.79
C ALA A 225 17.34 5.41 10.71
N VAL A 226 16.34 5.96 10.03
CA VAL A 226 16.54 7.00 9.00
C VAL A 226 17.20 8.24 9.62
N LYS A 227 16.74 8.67 10.79
CA LYS A 227 17.31 9.83 11.50
C LYS A 227 18.77 9.62 11.89
N THR A 228 19.15 8.42 12.35
CA THR A 228 20.55 8.08 12.66
C THR A 228 21.45 8.25 11.45
N VAL A 229 21.02 7.77 10.27
CA VAL A 229 21.83 7.90 9.05
C VAL A 229 21.84 9.35 8.55
N ALA A 230 20.70 10.03 8.54
CA ALA A 230 20.61 11.41 8.06
C ALA A 230 21.41 12.41 8.90
N SER A 231 21.64 12.11 10.18
CA SER A 231 22.41 12.96 11.11
C SER A 231 23.92 12.73 11.03
N THR A 232 24.35 11.59 10.48
CA THR A 232 25.77 11.30 10.30
C THR A 232 26.27 12.11 9.11
N ARG A 233 27.22 13.02 9.33
CA ARG A 233 27.88 13.75 8.24
C ARG A 233 28.61 12.71 7.38
N GLY A 234 28.18 12.59 6.12
CA GLY A 234 28.92 11.88 5.09
C GLY A 234 30.20 12.62 4.75
#